data_AF-A0AAW7YV29-F1
#
_entry.id   AF-A0AAW7YV29-F1
#
_cell.length_a   1.000
_cell.length_b   1.000
_cell.length_c   1.000
_cell.angle_alpha   90.00
_cell.angle_beta   90.00
_cell.angle_gamma   90.00
#
_symmetry.space_group_name_H-M   'P 1'
#
loop_
_entity.id
_entity.type
_entity.pdbx_description
1 polymer ?
#
loop_
_entity_poly.entity_id
_entity_poly.type
_entity_poly.pdbx_seq_one_letter_code
_entity_poly.pdbx_strand_id
1 'polypeptide(L)'
;IKYKRNHTQMAFPHNAQHQHFWSYLPDLCANTIQVLELTQSDFEVWHDPGLRLSTKDWQQAFENNQQPLLTRKFAWWSFALLSLFVPTIK
;
A
#
# COMPACT_ATOMS: atom_id res chain seq x y z
N ILE A 1 27.61 -14.83 -10.30
CA ILE A 1 26.53 -14.17 -9.53
C ILE A 1 25.25 -14.97 -9.76
N LYS A 2 24.73 -15.69 -8.74
CA LYS A 2 23.52 -16.50 -8.90
C LYS A 2 22.30 -15.58 -8.93
N TYR A 3 21.82 -15.23 -10.12
CA TYR A 3 20.49 -14.63 -10.30
C TYR A 3 19.44 -15.69 -9.96
N LYS A 4 18.96 -15.68 -8.72
CA LYS A 4 17.89 -16.58 -8.27
C LYS A 4 16.69 -15.76 -7.79
N ARG A 5 15.80 -15.44 -8.74
CA ARG A 5 14.34 -15.68 -8.75
C ARG A 5 13.66 -14.63 -9.63
N ASN A 6 13.16 -15.05 -10.79
CA ASN A 6 12.31 -14.27 -11.71
C ASN A 6 10.89 -14.08 -11.14
N HIS A 7 10.75 -13.69 -9.87
CA HIS A 7 9.45 -13.39 -9.29
C HIS A 7 9.55 -12.30 -8.25
N THR A 8 8.61 -11.36 -8.34
CA THR A 8 8.39 -10.36 -7.30
C THR A 8 7.50 -10.97 -6.25
N GLN A 9 7.79 -10.72 -4.97
CA GLN A 9 6.98 -11.22 -3.86
C GLN A 9 6.51 -10.05 -3.01
N MET A 10 5.23 -10.05 -2.65
CA MET A 10 4.64 -9.06 -1.76
C MET A 10 3.88 -9.75 -0.63
N ALA A 11 4.15 -9.34 0.61
CA ALA A 11 3.44 -9.81 1.78
C ALA A 11 2.38 -8.78 2.17
N PHE A 12 1.13 -9.23 2.27
CA PHE A 12 0.02 -8.37 2.67
C PHE A 12 -0.30 -8.61 4.15
N PRO A 13 -0.13 -7.60 5.03
CA PRO A 13 -0.41 -7.70 6.46
C PRO A 13 -1.91 -7.71 6.82
N HIS A 14 -2.80 -7.73 5.85
CA HIS A 14 -4.25 -7.56 6.05
C HIS A 14 -5.03 -8.69 5.36
N ASN A 15 -6.34 -8.73 5.62
CA ASN A 15 -7.25 -9.67 4.96
C ASN A 15 -7.51 -9.27 3.50
N ALA A 16 -8.10 -10.18 2.72
CA ALA A 16 -8.35 -9.97 1.29
C ALA A 16 -9.39 -8.86 1.01
N GLN A 17 -10.17 -8.45 2.00
CA GLN A 17 -11.16 -7.39 1.89
C GLN A 17 -10.58 -5.99 2.13
N HIS A 18 -9.35 -5.89 2.62
CA HIS A 18 -8.73 -4.61 2.92
C HIS A 18 -8.43 -3.84 1.63
N GLN A 19 -8.81 -2.57 1.62
CA GLN A 19 -8.61 -1.66 0.50
C GLN A 19 -7.48 -0.69 0.85
N HIS A 20 -6.56 -0.52 -0.08
CA HIS A 20 -5.52 0.51 0.00
C HIS A 20 -5.91 1.70 -0.84
N PHE A 21 -5.60 2.90 -0.34
CA PHE A 21 -5.72 4.14 -1.10
C PHE A 21 -4.31 4.57 -1.52
N TRP A 22 -4.12 4.76 -2.81
CA TRP A 22 -2.85 5.13 -3.43
C TRP A 22 -3.04 6.35 -4.29
N SER A 23 -2.34 7.43 -3.98
CA SER A 23 -2.28 8.60 -4.86
C SER A 23 -0.99 8.57 -5.65
N TYR A 24 -1.09 8.84 -6.95
CA TYR A 24 0.08 9.11 -7.76
C TYR A 24 0.60 10.50 -7.42
N LEU A 25 1.88 10.63 -7.09
CA LEU A 25 2.44 11.87 -6.53
C LEU A 25 2.21 13.10 -7.44
N PRO A 26 2.41 13.03 -8.77
CA PRO A 26 2.08 14.13 -9.67
C PRO A 26 0.60 14.55 -9.62
N ASP A 27 -0.33 13.60 -9.57
CA ASP A 27 -1.77 13.89 -9.50
C ASP A 27 -2.12 14.54 -8.16
N LEU A 28 -1.55 14.02 -7.06
CA LEU A 28 -1.70 14.62 -5.73
C LEU A 28 -1.22 16.07 -5.71
N CYS A 29 -0.08 16.37 -6.32
CA CYS A 29 0.43 17.73 -6.44
C CYS A 29 -0.50 18.62 -7.27
N ALA A 30 -0.98 18.13 -8.42
CA ALA A 30 -1.90 18.87 -9.28
C ALA A 30 -3.24 19.15 -8.59
N ASN A 31 -3.77 18.19 -7.83
CA ASN A 31 -4.98 18.33 -7.03
C ASN A 31 -4.77 19.33 -5.90
N THR A 32 -3.61 19.29 -5.24
CA THR A 32 -3.26 20.23 -4.16
C THR A 32 -3.23 21.66 -4.66
N ILE A 33 -2.67 21.92 -5.85
CA ILE A 33 -2.66 23.26 -6.44
C ILE A 33 -4.08 23.79 -6.64
N GLN A 34 -4.98 22.96 -7.19
CA GLN A 34 -6.39 23.35 -7.38
C GLN A 34 -7.07 23.65 -6.04
N VAL A 35 -6.79 22.85 -5.01
CA VAL A 35 -7.33 23.07 -3.66
C VAL A 35 -6.85 24.41 -3.07
N LEU A 36 -5.58 24.77 -3.26
CA LEU A 36 -5.00 26.03 -2.79
C LEU A 36 -5.63 27.28 -3.44
N GLU A 37 -6.24 27.14 -4.62
CA GLU A 37 -6.92 28.24 -5.30
C GLU A 37 -8.36 28.47 -4.81
N LEU A 38 -8.91 27.55 -4.01
CA LEU A 38 -10.24 27.68 -3.43
C LEU A 38 -10.22 28.59 -2.21
N THR A 39 -11.32 29.30 -1.97
CA THR A 39 -11.56 29.95 -0.67
C THR A 39 -11.86 28.87 0.36
N GLN A 40 -10.98 28.73 1.36
CA GLN A 40 -11.09 27.69 2.39
C GLN A 40 -11.49 28.27 3.75
N SER A 41 -12.09 27.43 4.58
CA SER A 41 -12.25 27.72 6.01
C SER A 41 -10.98 27.35 6.80
N ASP A 42 -10.78 27.95 7.98
CA ASP A 42 -9.56 27.79 8.79
C ASP A 42 -9.26 26.34 9.24
N PHE A 43 -10.23 25.42 9.12
CA PHE A 43 -10.11 24.04 9.62
C PHE A 43 -10.59 22.97 8.62
N GLU A 44 -10.54 23.28 7.33
CA GLU A 44 -10.97 22.35 6.30
C GLU A 44 -9.90 21.27 6.02
N VAL A 45 -10.32 20.01 6.06
CA VAL A 45 -9.43 18.86 5.80
C VAL A 45 -9.82 18.21 4.48
N TRP A 46 -8.86 18.17 3.56
CA TRP A 46 -9.03 17.55 2.25
C TRP A 46 -8.36 16.19 2.21
N HIS A 47 -9.03 15.22 1.57
CA HIS A 47 -8.49 13.90 1.33
C HIS A 47 -8.48 13.65 -0.18
N ASP A 48 -7.31 13.39 -0.75
CA ASP A 48 -7.22 12.86 -2.10
C ASP A 48 -7.44 11.34 -2.04
N PRO A 49 -8.57 10.82 -2.56
CA PRO A 49 -8.86 9.40 -2.50
C PRO A 49 -7.96 8.57 -3.42
N GLY A 50 -7.34 9.18 -4.44
CA GLY A 50 -6.51 8.48 -5.43
C GLY A 50 -7.18 7.22 -6.00
N LEU A 51 -6.38 6.16 -6.14
CA LEU A 51 -6.81 4.82 -6.52
C LEU A 51 -7.12 3.98 -5.30
N ARG A 52 -8.28 3.31 -5.33
CA ARG A 52 -8.67 2.33 -4.33
C ARG A 52 -8.37 0.92 -4.83
N LEU A 53 -7.31 0.32 -4.30
CA LEU A 53 -6.74 -0.93 -4.79
C LEU A 53 -6.85 -2.06 -3.76
N SER A 54 -7.26 -3.22 -4.23
CA SER A 54 -7.19 -4.50 -3.51
C SER A 54 -5.90 -5.25 -3.86
N THR A 55 -5.66 -6.37 -3.17
CA THR A 55 -4.58 -7.30 -3.53
C THR A 55 -4.68 -7.81 -4.98
N LYS A 56 -5.90 -7.95 -5.52
CA LYS A 56 -6.10 -8.42 -6.91
C LYS A 56 -5.64 -7.38 -7.92
N ASP A 57 -5.87 -6.11 -7.65
CA ASP A 57 -5.48 -5.03 -8.55
C ASP A 57 -3.95 -4.95 -8.65
N TRP A 58 -3.24 -5.18 -7.54
CA TRP A 58 -1.80 -5.34 -7.53
C TRP A 58 -1.32 -6.53 -8.35
N GLN A 59 -1.96 -7.70 -8.22
CA GLN A 59 -1.61 -8.87 -9.04
C GLN A 59 -1.80 -8.57 -10.53
N GLN A 60 -2.93 -7.97 -10.91
CA GLN A 60 -3.22 -7.60 -12.29
C GLN A 60 -2.21 -6.58 -12.83
N ALA A 61 -1.83 -5.57 -12.05
CA ALA A 61 -0.85 -4.57 -12.46
C ALA A 61 0.53 -5.17 -12.73
N PHE A 62 0.95 -6.13 -11.91
CA PHE A 62 2.21 -6.86 -12.09
C PHE A 62 2.17 -7.78 -13.32
N GLU A 63 1.06 -8.50 -13.52
CA GLU A 63 0.82 -9.32 -14.71
C GLU A 63 0.87 -8.49 -16.00
N ASN A 64 0.25 -7.30 -16.01
CA ASN A 64 0.29 -6.37 -17.15
C ASN A 64 1.72 -5.90 -17.49
N ASN A 65 2.63 -5.91 -16.51
CA ASN A 65 4.05 -5.58 -16.69
C ASN A 65 4.93 -6.81 -16.93
N GLN A 66 4.35 -7.97 -17.26
CA GLN A 66 5.06 -9.23 -17.52
C GLN A 66 5.91 -9.71 -16.32
N GLN A 67 5.52 -9.33 -15.10
CA GLN A 67 6.18 -9.74 -13.87
C GLN A 67 5.22 -10.52 -12.98
N PRO A 68 5.45 -11.82 -12.73
CA PRO A 68 4.59 -12.58 -11.83
C PRO A 68 4.77 -12.10 -10.38
N LEU A 69 3.65 -11.80 -9.71
CA LEU A 69 3.60 -11.41 -8.31
C LEU A 69 3.16 -12.58 -7.42
N LEU A 70 4.07 -13.07 -6.59
CA LEU A 70 3.74 -14.03 -5.53
C LEU A 70 3.23 -13.29 -4.29
N THR A 71 1.96 -13.53 -3.94
CA THR A 71 1.36 -12.95 -2.74
C THR A 71 1.50 -13.92 -1.56
N ARG A 72 1.86 -13.40 -0.39
CA ARG A 72 1.91 -14.19 0.85
C ARG A 72 1.14 -13.50 1.96
N LYS A 73 0.56 -14.31 2.84
CA LYS A 73 0.01 -13.84 4.12
C LYS A 73 1.16 -13.45 5.03
N PHE A 74 1.05 -12.30 5.67
CA PHE A 74 1.98 -11.91 6.72
C PHE A 74 1.77 -12.76 7.97
N ALA A 75 2.86 -13.27 8.53
CA ALA A 75 2.84 -14.19 9.65
C ALA A 75 2.73 -13.43 10.99
N TRP A 76 1.58 -12.82 11.28
CA TRP A 76 1.37 -12.05 12.52
C TRP A 76 1.71 -12.79 13.81
N TRP A 77 1.59 -14.12 13.82
CA TRP A 77 1.97 -14.96 14.95
C TRP A 77 3.45 -14.84 15.33
N SER A 78 4.35 -14.52 14.39
CA SER A 78 5.78 -14.36 14.72
C SER A 78 6.03 -13.12 15.57
N PHE A 79 5.24 -12.05 15.37
CA PHE A 79 5.28 -10.86 16.24
C PHE A 79 4.71 -11.16 17.63
N ALA A 80 3.68 -11.99 17.71
CA ALA A 80 3.13 -12.44 18.99
C ALA A 80 4.12 -13.29 19.80
N LEU A 81 5.04 -14.02 19.16
CA LEU A 81 6.11 -14.71 19.87
C LEU A 81 7.25 -13.77 20.27
N LEU A 82 7.61 -12.81 19.41
CA LEU A 82 8.65 -11.83 19.70
C LEU A 82 8.27 -10.88 20.85
N SER A 83 6.98 -10.56 21.00
CA SER A 83 6.48 -9.72 22.09
C SER A 83 6.69 -10.34 23.48
N LEU A 84 6.91 -11.66 23.58
CA LEU A 84 7.28 -12.32 24.84
C LEU A 84 8.68 -11.93 25.33
N PHE A 85 9.56 -11.53 24.42
CA PHE A 85 10.97 -11.21 24.72
C PHE A 85 11.32 -9.74 24.47
N VAL A 86 10.47 -8.99 23.75
CA VAL A 86 10.69 -7.59 23.41
C VAL A 86 9.46 -6.75 23.82
N PRO A 87 9.53 -6.01 24.94
CA PRO A 87 8.37 -5.29 25.52
C PRO A 87 7.80 -4.17 24.63
N THR A 88 8.59 -3.65 23.70
CA THR A 88 8.22 -2.53 22.80
C THR A 88 7.43 -2.98 21.58
N ILE A 89 7.34 -4.29 21.31
CA ILE A 89 6.48 -4.87 20.29
C ILE A 89 5.17 -5.25 20.99
N LYS A 90 4.34 -4.24 21.27
CA LYS A 90 2.96 -4.41 21.75
C LYS A 90 1.99 -3.71 20.82
#